data_AF-A0A517QUL2-F1
#
_entry.id   AF-A0A517QUL2-F1
#
_cell.length_a   1.000
_cell.length_b   1.000
_cell.length_c   1.000
_cell.angle_alpha   90.00
_cell.angle_beta   90.00
_cell.angle_gamma   90.00
#
_symmetry.space_group_name_H-M   'P 1'
#
loop_
_entity.id
_entity.type
_entity.pdbx_description
1 polymer ?
#
loop_
_entity_poly.entity_id
_entity_poly.type
_entity_poly.pdbx_seq_one_letter_code
_entity_poly.pdbx_strand_id
1 'polypeptide(L)'
;MILGTGLGAFVDGMNVDVLIPYSELAGFRSSTAIGHAGELVCGHVDSTPVIALRGRSHCYEGVSRDEITFPVHVLKHLGVKNLIVSCAAGGLSPRFEAGDIMLIDDQVDFLFSPKRDRCCEHRRTVAGRYDEQMKSMVLELSRKLNLRLSVGTYISVTGPNYETRSEMRFYRMLADAIGMSTVPEVAVATELGMRVCGLATITNLCNPDALTIADGEHVVHVASSSEPRFRAIVLELIRRMGNRD
;
A
#
# COMPACT_ATOMS: atom_id res chain seq x y z
N MET A 1 -5.72 7.84 -2.06
CA MET A 1 -4.69 7.12 -1.29
C MET A 1 -5.31 5.90 -0.64
N ILE A 2 -4.55 4.82 -0.47
CA ILE A 2 -4.97 3.64 0.30
C ILE A 2 -4.02 3.43 1.46
N LEU A 3 -4.51 3.61 2.68
CA LEU A 3 -3.71 3.55 3.90
C LEU A 3 -3.76 2.13 4.49
N GLY A 4 -2.59 1.52 4.59
CA GLY A 4 -2.42 0.22 5.23
C GLY A 4 -2.44 0.26 6.76
N THR A 5 -2.25 -0.93 7.34
CA THR A 5 -2.16 -1.17 8.79
C THR A 5 -1.22 -0.17 9.48
N GLY A 6 -1.70 0.50 10.52
CA GLY A 6 -0.92 1.44 11.33
C GLY A 6 -0.61 2.80 10.68
N LEU A 7 -1.08 3.05 9.45
CA LEU A 7 -0.86 4.33 8.73
C LEU A 7 -2.12 5.20 8.64
N GLY A 8 -3.19 4.80 9.33
CA GLY A 8 -4.47 5.50 9.34
C GLY A 8 -4.44 6.90 9.98
N ALA A 9 -3.42 7.21 10.78
CA ALA A 9 -3.22 8.53 11.39
C ALA A 9 -2.79 9.60 10.38
N PHE A 10 -2.42 9.22 9.15
CA PHE A 10 -2.05 10.17 8.09
C PHE A 10 -3.11 11.26 7.88
N VAL A 11 -4.40 10.91 8.03
CA VAL A 11 -5.51 11.86 7.84
C VAL A 11 -5.49 13.03 8.82
N ASP A 12 -4.81 12.91 9.95
CA ASP A 12 -4.65 14.00 10.93
C ASP A 12 -3.76 15.13 10.36
N GLY A 13 -3.01 14.86 9.29
CA GLY A 13 -2.25 15.86 8.53
C GLY A 13 -3.02 16.50 7.38
N MET A 14 -4.32 16.22 7.23
CA MET A 14 -5.19 16.76 6.18
C MET A 14 -6.25 17.71 6.76
N ASN A 15 -6.71 18.65 5.95
CA ASN A 15 -7.94 19.39 6.21
C ASN A 15 -9.11 18.51 5.75
N VAL A 16 -9.82 17.88 6.70
CA VAL A 16 -10.91 16.93 6.40
C VAL A 16 -12.22 17.66 6.16
N ASP A 17 -12.87 17.39 5.02
CA ASP A 17 -14.18 17.94 4.68
C ASP A 17 -15.31 16.95 4.99
N VAL A 18 -15.09 15.66 4.67
CA VAL A 18 -16.08 14.61 4.88
C VAL A 18 -15.41 13.29 5.22
N LEU A 19 -16.02 12.54 6.13
CA LEU A 19 -15.65 11.20 6.50
C LEU A 19 -16.90 10.32 6.36
N ILE A 20 -16.78 9.23 5.61
CA ILE A 20 -17.88 8.33 5.30
C ILE A 20 -17.45 6.90 5.68
N PRO A 21 -18.12 6.25 6.64
CA PRO A 21 -17.88 4.84 6.94
C PRO A 21 -18.14 3.96 5.72
N TYR A 22 -17.34 2.91 5.52
CA TYR A 22 -17.53 1.97 4.40
C TYR A 22 -18.90 1.29 4.43
N SER A 23 -19.51 1.14 5.61
CA SER A 23 -20.87 0.60 5.76
C SER A 23 -21.96 1.45 5.12
N GLU A 24 -21.70 2.74 4.87
CA GLU A 24 -22.64 3.66 4.21
C GLU A 24 -22.40 3.74 2.69
N LEU A 25 -21.32 3.13 2.20
CA LEU A 25 -20.95 3.16 0.79
C LEU A 25 -21.35 1.85 0.09
N ALA A 26 -22.28 1.94 -0.86
CA ALA A 26 -22.71 0.78 -1.63
C ALA A 26 -21.53 0.10 -2.35
N GLY A 27 -21.42 -1.22 -2.20
CA GLY A 27 -20.37 -2.04 -2.79
C GLY A 27 -19.05 -2.07 -2.02
N PHE A 28 -18.84 -1.20 -1.03
CA PHE A 28 -17.66 -1.28 -0.15
C PHE A 28 -17.80 -2.46 0.82
N ARG A 29 -16.69 -3.14 1.07
CA ARG A 29 -16.59 -4.16 2.12
C ARG A 29 -16.06 -3.53 3.40
N SER A 30 -16.59 -3.99 4.53
CA SER A 30 -16.07 -3.61 5.84
C SER A 30 -14.65 -4.17 6.01
N SER A 31 -13.77 -3.38 6.60
CA SER A 31 -12.44 -3.84 7.04
C SER A 31 -12.57 -4.53 8.40
N THR A 32 -12.07 -5.76 8.53
CA THR A 32 -12.04 -6.49 9.82
C THR A 32 -10.64 -6.69 10.36
N ALA A 33 -9.61 -6.49 9.52
CA ALA A 33 -8.21 -6.52 9.93
C ALA A 33 -7.88 -5.42 10.96
N ILE A 34 -7.02 -5.76 11.93
CA ILE A 34 -6.59 -4.86 13.01
C ILE A 34 -5.92 -3.61 12.43
N GLY A 35 -6.28 -2.44 12.96
CA GLY A 35 -5.70 -1.16 12.54
C GLY A 35 -6.31 -0.55 11.27
N HIS A 36 -7.41 -1.09 10.75
CA HIS A 36 -8.19 -0.51 9.65
C HIS A 36 -9.51 0.05 10.17
N ALA A 37 -9.69 1.38 10.06
CA ALA A 37 -10.90 2.06 10.53
C ALA A 37 -12.13 1.78 9.66
N GLY A 38 -11.92 1.53 8.36
CA GLY A 38 -13.00 1.25 7.41
C GLY A 38 -13.74 2.52 7.00
N GLU A 39 -13.01 3.59 6.68
CA GLU A 39 -13.56 4.90 6.37
C GLU A 39 -12.97 5.48 5.08
N LEU A 40 -13.80 6.16 4.28
CA LEU A 40 -13.38 7.00 3.18
C LEU A 40 -13.36 8.45 3.67
N VAL A 41 -12.21 9.10 3.56
CA VAL A 41 -12.01 10.49 3.98
C VAL A 41 -11.73 11.35 2.76
N CYS A 42 -12.52 12.39 2.52
CA CYS A 42 -12.18 13.43 1.55
C CYS A 42 -11.75 14.69 2.28
N GLY A 43 -10.77 15.37 1.71
CA GLY A 43 -10.23 16.59 2.25
C GLY A 43 -9.18 17.18 1.35
N HIS A 44 -8.32 17.98 1.94
CA HIS A 44 -7.26 18.69 1.23
C HIS A 44 -5.93 18.59 1.97
N VAL A 45 -4.84 18.54 1.20
CA VAL A 45 -3.50 18.88 1.67
C VAL A 45 -3.13 20.19 0.97
N ASP A 46 -3.06 21.27 1.75
CA ASP A 46 -3.02 22.64 1.22
C ASP A 46 -4.19 22.88 0.26
N SER A 47 -3.93 23.21 -1.01
CA SER A 47 -4.97 23.36 -2.06
C SER A 47 -5.28 22.07 -2.82
N THR A 48 -4.57 20.98 -2.56
CA THR A 48 -4.68 19.74 -3.34
C THR A 48 -5.80 18.86 -2.78
N PRO A 49 -6.84 18.51 -3.56
CA PRO A 49 -7.89 17.60 -3.11
C PRO A 49 -7.36 16.17 -2.98
N VAL A 50 -7.70 15.51 -1.89
CA VAL A 50 -7.24 14.16 -1.56
C VAL A 50 -8.41 13.32 -1.03
N ILE A 51 -8.51 12.10 -1.55
CA ILE A 51 -9.35 11.04 -0.98
C ILE A 51 -8.43 10.01 -0.33
N ALA A 52 -8.65 9.67 0.93
CA ALA A 52 -7.91 8.67 1.68
C ALA A 52 -8.83 7.53 2.15
N LEU A 53 -8.48 6.30 1.78
CA LEU A 53 -9.12 5.09 2.27
C LEU A 53 -8.39 4.65 3.55
N ARG A 54 -8.99 4.89 4.72
CA ARG A 54 -8.45 4.53 6.05
C ARG A 54 -8.80 3.10 6.40
N GLY A 55 -8.25 2.18 5.64
CA GLY A 55 -8.70 0.81 5.71
C GLY A 55 -8.65 0.16 4.35
N ARG A 56 -8.38 -1.15 4.31
CA ARG A 56 -8.59 -1.97 3.13
C ARG A 56 -9.12 -3.33 3.55
N SER A 57 -9.56 -4.10 2.56
CA SER A 57 -9.91 -5.51 2.72
C SER A 57 -8.82 -6.38 2.12
N HIS A 58 -8.72 -7.62 2.60
CA HIS A 58 -7.70 -8.58 2.21
C HIS A 58 -8.33 -9.89 1.76
N CYS A 59 -7.61 -10.66 0.93
CA CYS A 59 -8.07 -11.95 0.44
C CYS A 59 -8.33 -12.95 1.59
N TYR A 60 -7.52 -12.90 2.66
CA TYR A 60 -7.69 -13.77 3.82
C TYR A 60 -8.98 -13.49 4.61
N GLU A 61 -9.64 -12.34 4.41
CA GLU A 61 -10.94 -12.00 5.01
C GLU A 61 -12.11 -12.66 4.24
N GLY A 62 -11.82 -13.52 3.26
CA GLY A 62 -12.82 -14.15 2.39
C GLY A 62 -13.35 -13.23 1.28
N VAL A 63 -12.70 -12.08 1.09
CA VAL A 63 -13.07 -11.07 0.11
C VAL A 63 -12.39 -11.39 -1.23
N SER A 64 -13.16 -11.33 -2.32
CA SER A 64 -12.63 -11.57 -3.67
C SER A 64 -11.74 -10.40 -4.14
N ARG A 65 -10.90 -10.66 -5.16
CA ARG A 65 -10.08 -9.59 -5.75
C ARG A 65 -10.91 -8.42 -6.27
N ASP A 66 -12.04 -8.69 -6.92
CA ASP A 66 -12.91 -7.64 -7.48
C ASP A 66 -13.48 -6.74 -6.39
N GLU A 67 -13.80 -7.32 -5.22
CA GLU A 67 -14.26 -6.57 -4.06
C GLU A 67 -13.12 -5.78 -3.40
N ILE A 68 -11.91 -6.32 -3.34
CA ILE A 68 -10.71 -5.61 -2.85
C ILE A 68 -10.40 -4.41 -3.74
N THR A 69 -10.55 -4.55 -5.06
CA THR A 69 -10.20 -3.51 -6.04
C THR A 69 -11.36 -2.58 -6.37
N PHE A 70 -12.58 -2.87 -5.94
CA PHE A 70 -13.75 -2.02 -6.15
C PHE A 70 -13.52 -0.55 -5.76
N PRO A 71 -12.90 -0.22 -4.61
CA PRO A 71 -12.60 1.17 -4.27
C PRO A 71 -11.71 1.88 -5.30
N VAL A 72 -10.80 1.17 -5.98
CA VAL A 72 -9.94 1.74 -7.03
C VAL A 72 -10.77 2.17 -8.25
N HIS A 73 -11.78 1.39 -8.64
CA HIS A 73 -12.71 1.77 -9.70
C HIS A 73 -13.51 3.02 -9.32
N VAL A 74 -13.97 3.10 -8.07
CA VAL A 74 -14.68 4.28 -7.55
C VAL A 74 -13.77 5.51 -7.59
N LEU A 75 -12.55 5.41 -7.09
CA LEU A 75 -11.58 6.51 -7.13
C LEU A 75 -11.31 6.99 -8.57
N LYS A 76 -11.15 6.05 -9.52
CA LYS A 76 -10.99 6.40 -10.93
C LYS A 76 -12.21 7.16 -11.47
N HIS A 77 -13.42 6.70 -11.15
CA HIS A 77 -14.66 7.34 -11.59
C HIS A 77 -14.85 8.74 -11.00
N LEU A 78 -14.36 8.96 -9.77
CA LEU A 78 -14.30 10.28 -9.12
C LEU A 78 -13.21 11.20 -9.71
N GLY A 79 -12.49 10.76 -10.74
CA GLY A 79 -11.49 11.57 -11.44
C GLY A 79 -10.08 11.53 -10.84
N VAL A 80 -9.80 10.62 -9.90
CA VAL A 80 -8.46 10.47 -9.32
C VAL A 80 -7.47 10.02 -10.41
N LYS A 81 -6.39 10.79 -10.60
CA LYS A 81 -5.32 10.51 -11.56
C LYS A 81 -4.13 9.76 -10.94
N ASN A 82 -3.84 10.06 -9.67
CA ASN A 82 -2.65 9.56 -8.96
C ASN A 82 -3.08 8.72 -7.74
N LEU A 83 -2.51 7.53 -7.59
CA LEU A 83 -2.75 6.65 -6.46
C LEU A 83 -1.46 6.45 -5.65
N ILE A 84 -1.51 6.84 -4.38
CA ILE A 84 -0.50 6.43 -3.39
C ILE A 84 -1.08 5.25 -2.61
N VAL A 85 -0.40 4.11 -2.64
CA VAL A 85 -0.75 2.92 -1.86
C VAL A 85 0.30 2.67 -0.78
N SER A 86 -0.14 2.35 0.44
CA SER A 86 0.76 1.97 1.52
C SER A 86 0.38 0.67 2.22
N CYS A 87 1.37 -0.07 2.71
CA CYS A 87 1.14 -1.31 3.46
C CYS A 87 2.19 -1.52 4.55
N ALA A 88 1.84 -2.36 5.53
CA ALA A 88 2.82 -3.02 6.37
C ALA A 88 3.38 -4.25 5.63
N ALA A 89 4.66 -4.56 5.85
CA ALA A 89 5.34 -5.66 5.19
C ALA A 89 6.41 -6.30 6.09
N GLY A 90 6.61 -7.60 5.92
CA GLY A 90 7.78 -8.30 6.44
C GLY A 90 9.00 -8.06 5.55
N GLY A 91 10.14 -7.76 6.16
CA GLY A 91 11.40 -7.55 5.44
C GLY A 91 12.13 -8.87 5.15
N LEU A 92 12.19 -9.28 3.89
CA LEU A 92 12.96 -10.45 3.43
C LEU A 92 14.43 -10.09 3.19
N SER A 93 14.70 -8.85 2.80
CA SER A 93 16.04 -8.34 2.54
C SER A 93 16.81 -8.16 3.86
N PRO A 94 18.03 -8.71 4.01
CA PRO A 94 18.81 -8.60 5.24
C PRO A 94 19.30 -7.18 5.53
N ARG A 95 19.11 -6.24 4.58
CA ARG A 95 19.46 -4.82 4.72
C ARG A 95 18.39 -3.99 5.44
N PHE A 96 17.22 -4.56 5.68
CA PHE A 96 16.11 -3.84 6.31
C PHE A 96 16.19 -3.87 7.82
N GLU A 97 15.69 -2.78 8.41
CA GLU A 97 15.41 -2.67 9.83
C GLU A 97 13.91 -2.48 10.04
N ALA A 98 13.42 -2.91 11.21
CA ALA A 98 12.04 -2.64 11.59
C ALA A 98 11.80 -1.12 11.65
N GLY A 99 10.72 -0.68 11.04
CA GLY A 99 10.37 0.72 10.83
C GLY A 99 10.92 1.35 9.56
N ASP A 100 11.78 0.67 8.79
CA ASP A 100 12.19 1.18 7.47
C ASP A 100 10.98 1.42 6.56
N ILE A 101 11.06 2.45 5.73
CA ILE A 101 10.10 2.68 4.64
C ILE A 101 10.79 2.26 3.34
N MET A 102 10.14 1.37 2.60
CA MET A 102 10.57 0.91 1.29
C MET A 102 9.67 1.52 0.21
N LEU A 103 10.27 2.24 -0.73
CA LEU A 103 9.65 2.56 -2.00
C LEU A 103 9.56 1.28 -2.84
N ILE A 104 8.34 0.94 -3.25
CA ILE A 104 8.08 -0.25 -4.07
C ILE A 104 8.46 0.09 -5.51
N ASP A 105 9.49 -0.59 -6.02
CA ASP A 105 9.98 -0.41 -7.40
C ASP A 105 9.24 -1.32 -8.38
N ASP A 106 8.99 -2.56 -7.94
CA ASP A 106 8.27 -3.58 -8.68
C ASP A 106 7.53 -4.54 -7.73
N GLN A 107 6.71 -5.43 -8.29
CA GLN A 107 5.92 -6.36 -7.50
C GLN A 107 5.82 -7.78 -8.09
N VAL A 108 5.68 -8.75 -7.20
CA VAL A 108 5.33 -10.14 -7.52
C VAL A 108 3.93 -10.43 -7.00
N ASP A 109 3.04 -10.88 -7.89
CA ASP A 109 1.65 -11.20 -7.54
C ASP A 109 1.53 -12.71 -7.28
N PHE A 110 1.38 -13.12 -6.02
CA PHE A 110 1.02 -14.49 -5.65
C PHE A 110 -0.43 -14.58 -5.15
N LEU A 111 -1.19 -13.48 -5.25
CA LEU A 111 -2.62 -13.41 -4.97
C LEU A 111 -3.45 -13.81 -6.19
N PHE A 112 -2.96 -14.72 -7.03
CA PHE A 112 -3.66 -15.11 -8.25
C PHE A 112 -5.03 -15.71 -7.93
N SER A 113 -6.09 -15.08 -8.43
CA SER A 113 -7.42 -15.67 -8.47
C SER A 113 -7.62 -16.39 -9.81
N PRO A 114 -7.99 -17.68 -9.83
CA PRO A 114 -8.31 -18.39 -11.08
C PRO A 114 -9.59 -17.88 -11.74
N LYS A 115 -10.45 -17.17 -10.98
CA LYS A 115 -11.62 -16.48 -11.53
C LYS A 115 -11.18 -15.12 -12.08
N ARG A 116 -10.93 -15.07 -13.39
CA ARG A 116 -10.99 -13.82 -14.17
C ARG A 116 -12.38 -13.73 -14.77
N ASP A 117 -13.30 -13.02 -14.13
CA ASP A 117 -14.55 -12.66 -14.80
C ASP A 117 -14.31 -11.45 -15.72
N ARG A 118 -14.22 -11.76 -17.03
CA ARG A 118 -14.69 -10.96 -18.15
C ARG A 118 -14.43 -9.44 -18.11
N CYS A 119 -13.18 -8.99 -18.31
CA CYS A 119 -12.90 -7.75 -19.09
C CYS A 119 -11.39 -7.50 -19.28
N CYS A 120 -10.67 -8.41 -19.94
CA CYS A 120 -9.28 -8.11 -20.32
C CYS A 120 -9.05 -8.47 -21.79
N GLU A 121 -9.68 -7.73 -22.70
CA GLU A 121 -9.32 -7.76 -24.14
C GLU A 121 -7.86 -7.31 -24.39
N HIS A 122 -7.20 -6.74 -23.37
CA HIS A 122 -5.89 -6.15 -23.51
C HIS A 122 -4.86 -6.92 -22.70
N ARG A 123 -4.17 -7.87 -23.35
CA ARG A 123 -2.90 -8.41 -22.85
C ARG A 123 -1.84 -7.31 -22.99
N ARG A 124 -1.84 -6.33 -22.07
CA ARG A 124 -0.80 -5.29 -22.03
C ARG A 124 0.42 -5.82 -21.28
N THR A 125 1.58 -5.39 -21.72
CA THR A 125 2.84 -5.60 -21.00
C THR A 125 2.67 -5.05 -19.59
N VAL A 126 3.07 -5.86 -18.63
CA VAL A 126 2.90 -5.63 -17.19
C VAL A 126 4.02 -4.75 -16.60
N ALA A 127 5.00 -4.37 -17.42
CA ALA A 127 6.14 -3.55 -17.03
C ALA A 127 5.70 -2.11 -16.70
N GLY A 128 6.31 -1.51 -15.67
CA GLY A 128 6.09 -0.10 -15.32
C GLY A 128 4.81 0.17 -14.53
N ARG A 129 4.46 -0.69 -13.57
CA ARG A 129 3.28 -0.46 -12.70
C ARG A 129 3.44 0.72 -11.74
N TYR A 130 4.69 1.04 -11.37
CA TYR A 130 5.01 2.14 -10.49
C TYR A 130 5.58 3.29 -11.31
N ASP A 131 5.04 4.48 -11.10
CA ASP A 131 5.36 5.66 -11.91
C ASP A 131 6.78 6.18 -11.62
N GLU A 132 7.64 6.19 -12.63
CA GLU A 132 9.05 6.59 -12.51
C GLU A 132 9.23 8.01 -11.98
N GLN A 133 8.35 8.94 -12.35
CA GLN A 133 8.45 10.32 -11.89
C GLN A 133 8.04 10.44 -10.42
N MET A 134 6.99 9.75 -9.97
CA MET A 134 6.62 9.68 -8.55
C MET A 134 7.73 9.02 -7.72
N LYS A 135 8.32 7.92 -8.20
CA LYS A 135 9.47 7.27 -7.56
C LYS A 135 10.65 8.23 -7.39
N SER A 136 11.02 8.94 -8.47
CA SER A 136 12.09 9.94 -8.43
C SER A 136 11.81 11.05 -7.42
N MET A 137 10.58 11.57 -7.39
CA MET A 137 10.17 12.58 -6.39
C MET A 137 10.31 12.06 -4.96
N VAL A 138 9.88 10.82 -4.67
CA VAL A 138 10.03 10.22 -3.35
C VAL A 138 11.50 10.07 -2.95
N LEU A 139 12.36 9.63 -3.88
CA LEU A 139 13.81 9.50 -3.62
C LEU A 139 14.50 10.84 -3.36
N GLU A 140 14.08 11.90 -4.05
CA GLU A 140 14.56 13.26 -3.74
C GLU A 140 14.06 13.75 -2.39
N LEU A 141 12.81 13.45 -2.05
CA LEU A 141 12.19 13.86 -0.80
C LEU A 141 12.83 13.18 0.40
N SER A 142 13.13 11.89 0.32
CA SER A 142 13.84 11.19 1.39
C SER A 142 15.20 11.82 1.67
N ARG A 143 15.97 12.18 0.63
CA ARG A 143 17.26 12.90 0.78
C ARG A 143 17.08 14.27 1.42
N LYS A 144 16.10 15.07 0.95
CA LYS A 144 15.83 16.41 1.48
C LYS A 144 15.39 16.40 2.95
N LEU A 145 14.61 15.40 3.34
CA LEU A 145 14.11 15.22 4.70
C LEU A 145 15.09 14.47 5.60
N ASN A 146 16.26 14.06 5.08
CA ASN A 146 17.24 13.21 5.76
C ASN A 146 16.62 11.92 6.34
N LEU A 147 15.73 11.30 5.57
CA LEU A 147 15.05 10.07 5.93
C LEU A 147 15.69 8.89 5.19
N ARG A 148 16.02 7.83 5.94
CA ARG A 148 16.38 6.53 5.35
C ARG A 148 15.18 6.00 4.58
N LEU A 149 15.41 5.69 3.31
CA LEU A 149 14.42 5.10 2.41
C LEU A 149 15.09 3.98 1.63
N SER A 150 14.48 2.81 1.67
CA SER A 150 14.89 1.66 0.87
C SER A 150 14.12 1.62 -0.45
N VAL A 151 14.68 0.94 -1.45
CA VAL A 151 13.98 0.61 -2.71
C VAL A 151 14.00 -0.90 -2.86
N GLY A 152 12.92 -1.50 -3.36
CA GLY A 152 12.90 -2.94 -3.57
C GLY A 152 11.60 -3.48 -4.16
N THR A 153 11.60 -4.79 -4.38
CA THR A 153 10.46 -5.54 -4.93
C THR A 153 9.55 -6.02 -3.81
N TYR A 154 8.23 -5.84 -3.96
CA TYR A 154 7.22 -6.30 -3.02
C TYR A 154 6.49 -7.55 -3.53
N ILE A 155 6.43 -8.62 -2.75
CA ILE A 155 5.61 -9.80 -3.05
C ILE A 155 4.34 -9.82 -2.20
N SER A 156 3.21 -10.12 -2.83
CA SER A 156 1.92 -10.26 -2.13
C SER A 156 1.44 -11.70 -2.12
N VAL A 157 1.14 -12.23 -0.94
CA VAL A 157 0.65 -13.59 -0.68
C VAL A 157 -0.68 -13.55 0.09
N THR A 158 -1.44 -14.65 0.08
CA THR A 158 -2.81 -14.63 0.62
C THR A 158 -2.87 -14.40 2.13
N GLY A 159 -1.97 -15.01 2.91
CA GLY A 159 -2.13 -15.10 4.37
C GLY A 159 -3.31 -16.02 4.76
N PRO A 160 -3.83 -15.94 6.00
CA PRO A 160 -3.45 -15.00 7.06
C PRO A 160 -2.25 -15.47 7.91
N ASN A 161 -1.79 -16.72 7.74
CA ASN A 161 -0.61 -17.19 8.44
C ASN A 161 0.64 -16.45 7.93
N TYR A 162 1.55 -16.14 8.84
CA TYR A 162 2.90 -15.71 8.47
C TYR A 162 3.69 -16.87 7.85
N GLU A 163 4.81 -16.52 7.22
CA GLU A 163 5.60 -17.45 6.43
C GLU A 163 6.40 -18.42 7.30
N THR A 164 6.59 -19.64 6.82
CA THR A 164 7.57 -20.60 7.35
C THR A 164 8.99 -20.21 6.96
N ARG A 165 10.01 -20.78 7.64
CA ARG A 165 11.42 -20.56 7.27
C ARG A 165 11.74 -20.86 5.81
N SER A 166 11.18 -21.94 5.27
CA SER A 166 11.41 -22.34 3.88
C SER A 166 10.75 -21.36 2.91
N GLU A 167 9.54 -20.91 3.21
CA GLU A 167 8.85 -19.88 2.43
C GLU A 167 9.60 -18.55 2.46
N MET A 168 10.09 -18.11 3.62
CA MET A 168 10.93 -16.90 3.72
C MET A 168 12.16 -16.98 2.81
N ARG A 169 12.87 -18.13 2.81
CA ARG A 169 14.03 -18.33 1.92
C ARG A 169 13.63 -18.29 0.45
N PHE A 170 12.52 -18.93 0.10
CA PHE A 170 11.99 -18.95 -1.26
C PHE A 170 11.60 -17.54 -1.73
N TYR A 171 10.80 -16.82 -0.95
CA TYR A 171 10.35 -15.47 -1.30
C TYR A 171 11.50 -14.46 -1.37
N ARG A 172 12.54 -14.60 -0.54
CA ARG A 172 13.76 -13.78 -0.62
C ARG A 172 14.50 -13.92 -1.96
N MET A 173 14.29 -15.01 -2.71
CA MET A 173 14.84 -15.13 -4.07
C MET A 173 14.10 -14.26 -5.09
N LEU A 174 12.90 -13.79 -4.77
CA LEU A 174 11.99 -13.10 -5.70
C LEU A 174 11.73 -11.64 -5.31
N ALA A 175 11.84 -11.29 -4.03
CA ALA A 175 11.42 -9.98 -3.50
C ALA A 175 12.22 -9.57 -2.26
N ASP A 176 12.17 -8.27 -1.96
CA ASP A 176 12.79 -7.67 -0.78
C ASP A 176 11.84 -7.58 0.41
N ALA A 177 10.54 -7.43 0.17
CA ALA A 177 9.52 -7.36 1.22
C ALA A 177 8.28 -8.19 0.84
N ILE A 178 7.59 -8.73 1.84
CA ILE A 178 6.39 -9.54 1.69
C ILE A 178 5.21 -8.95 2.45
N GLY A 179 4.01 -9.06 1.91
CA GLY A 179 2.79 -8.81 2.66
C GLY A 179 1.57 -9.42 2.00
N MET A 180 0.39 -8.95 2.39
CA MET A 180 -0.88 -9.61 2.06
C MET A 180 -1.88 -8.70 1.35
N SER A 181 -1.40 -7.61 0.72
CA SER A 181 -2.25 -6.57 0.12
C SER A 181 -1.62 -5.95 -1.13
N THR A 182 -2.14 -4.77 -1.52
CA THR A 182 -1.50 -3.80 -2.43
C THR A 182 -1.48 -4.20 -3.89
N VAL A 183 -0.91 -5.35 -4.23
CA VAL A 183 -0.70 -5.81 -5.60
C VAL A 183 -1.99 -5.81 -6.46
N PRO A 184 -3.17 -6.26 -5.96
CA PRO A 184 -4.41 -6.18 -6.72
C PRO A 184 -4.85 -4.74 -7.02
N GLU A 185 -4.74 -3.86 -6.02
CA GLU A 185 -5.10 -2.44 -6.12
C GLU A 185 -4.21 -1.74 -7.16
N VAL A 186 -2.91 -1.99 -7.13
CA VAL A 186 -1.94 -1.46 -8.11
C VAL A 186 -2.24 -1.96 -9.51
N ALA A 187 -2.52 -3.26 -9.67
CA ALA A 187 -2.83 -3.83 -10.98
C ALA A 187 -4.04 -3.14 -11.62
N VAL A 188 -5.15 -3.03 -10.89
CA VAL A 188 -6.36 -2.35 -11.38
C VAL A 188 -6.12 -0.86 -11.64
N ALA A 189 -5.42 -0.16 -10.74
CA ALA A 189 -5.12 1.26 -10.93
C ALA A 189 -4.34 1.51 -12.23
N THR A 190 -3.34 0.67 -12.52
CA THR A 190 -2.54 0.77 -13.75
C THR A 190 -3.34 0.41 -15.01
N GLU A 191 -4.21 -0.60 -14.95
CA GLU A 191 -5.11 -0.94 -16.06
C GLU A 191 -6.09 0.20 -16.36
N LEU A 192 -6.54 0.91 -15.33
CA LEU A 192 -7.38 2.12 -15.43
C LEU A 192 -6.59 3.39 -15.81
N GLY A 193 -5.28 3.28 -16.06
CA GLY A 193 -4.41 4.38 -16.49
C GLY A 193 -4.15 5.42 -15.40
N MET A 194 -4.21 5.04 -14.12
CA MET A 194 -3.77 5.88 -13.01
C MET A 194 -2.25 5.77 -12.84
N ARG A 195 -1.61 6.85 -12.38
CA ARG A 195 -0.20 6.82 -11.96
C ARG A 195 -0.10 6.32 -10.53
N VAL A 196 0.83 5.41 -10.23
CA VAL A 196 0.88 4.73 -8.93
C VAL A 196 2.24 4.92 -8.25
N CYS A 197 2.21 5.18 -6.94
CA CYS A 197 3.37 5.13 -6.05
C CYS A 197 3.08 4.20 -4.87
N GLY A 198 3.98 3.25 -4.60
CA GLY A 198 3.84 2.29 -3.51
C GLY A 198 4.87 2.51 -2.41
N LEU A 199 4.43 2.49 -1.15
CA LEU A 199 5.29 2.59 0.02
C LEU A 199 4.98 1.46 1.01
N ALA A 200 5.94 0.59 1.28
CA ALA A 200 5.82 -0.47 2.27
C ALA A 200 6.59 -0.09 3.54
N THR A 201 5.94 -0.12 4.70
CA THR A 201 6.60 0.00 5.99
C THR A 201 7.03 -1.38 6.46
N ILE A 202 8.32 -1.57 6.68
CA ILE A 202 8.88 -2.83 7.17
C ILE A 202 8.55 -2.96 8.66
N THR A 203 7.59 -3.80 9.01
CA THR A 203 7.09 -3.91 10.40
C THR A 203 7.76 -5.00 11.20
N ASN A 204 8.33 -5.99 10.52
CA ASN A 204 9.03 -7.13 11.11
C ASN A 204 10.07 -7.65 10.12
N LEU A 205 11.09 -8.37 10.61
CA LEU A 205 12.13 -8.96 9.76
C LEU A 205 11.86 -10.46 9.58
N CYS A 206 11.76 -10.89 8.33
CA CYS A 206 11.57 -12.29 7.95
C CYS A 206 12.93 -13.00 7.90
N ASN A 207 13.56 -13.19 9.06
CA ASN A 207 14.84 -13.89 9.18
C ASN A 207 14.63 -15.40 9.38
N PRO A 208 14.89 -16.25 8.36
CA PRO A 208 14.66 -17.70 8.47
C PRO A 208 15.62 -18.40 9.46
N ASP A 209 16.71 -17.74 9.85
CA ASP A 209 17.74 -18.26 10.75
C ASP A 209 17.61 -17.71 12.18
N ALA A 210 16.83 -16.63 12.37
CA ALA A 210 16.54 -16.04 13.68
C ALA A 210 15.05 -15.71 13.78
N LEU A 211 14.25 -16.74 14.03
CA LEU A 211 12.80 -16.61 14.09
C LEU A 211 12.37 -15.68 15.22
N THR A 212 11.55 -14.71 14.87
CA THR A 212 10.73 -13.94 15.80
C THR A 212 9.27 -14.34 15.59
N ILE A 213 8.48 -14.28 16.67
CA ILE A 213 7.03 -14.47 16.55
C ILE A 213 6.48 -13.19 15.97
N ALA A 214 5.90 -13.29 14.77
CA ALA A 214 5.15 -12.20 14.17
C ALA A 214 3.76 -12.11 14.81
N ASP A 215 3.37 -10.90 15.17
CA ASP A 215 2.11 -10.59 15.85
C ASP A 215 1.50 -9.32 15.25
N GLY A 216 0.17 -9.32 15.09
CA GLY A 216 -0.57 -8.22 14.49
C GLY A 216 -0.48 -6.93 15.28
N GLU A 217 -0.49 -6.99 16.62
CA GLU A 217 -0.37 -5.79 17.46
C GLU A 217 1.03 -5.17 17.34
N HIS A 218 2.07 -6.01 17.35
CA HIS A 218 3.44 -5.56 17.10
C HIS A 218 3.59 -4.90 15.72
N VAL A 219 2.98 -5.49 14.67
CA VAL A 219 2.96 -4.92 13.33
C VAL A 219 2.33 -3.53 13.31
N VAL A 220 1.17 -3.36 13.95
CA VAL A 220 0.49 -2.05 14.06
C VAL A 220 1.35 -1.05 14.82
N HIS A 221 1.99 -1.47 15.92
CA HIS A 221 2.85 -0.62 16.72
C HIS A 221 4.04 -0.08 15.93
N VAL A 222 4.79 -0.97 15.25
CA VAL A 222 5.94 -0.57 14.43
C VAL A 222 5.51 0.33 13.27
N ALA A 223 4.42 -0.01 12.58
CA ALA A 223 3.88 0.83 11.51
C ALA A 223 3.52 2.24 12.01
N SER A 224 2.86 2.33 13.17
CA SER A 224 2.49 3.60 13.79
C SER A 224 3.72 4.43 14.19
N SER A 225 4.80 3.78 14.66
CA SER A 225 6.07 4.47 14.98
C SER A 225 6.76 5.08 13.76
N SER A 226 6.53 4.51 12.57
CA SER A 226 7.05 5.00 11.30
C SER A 226 6.12 5.99 10.60
N GLU A 227 4.89 6.13 11.08
CA GLU A 227 3.87 6.99 10.50
C GLU A 227 4.34 8.45 10.35
N PRO A 228 5.04 9.09 11.31
CA PRO A 228 5.50 10.48 11.12
C PRO A 228 6.45 10.64 9.93
N ARG A 229 7.34 9.67 9.70
CA ARG A 229 8.28 9.66 8.57
C ARG A 229 7.53 9.44 7.25
N PHE A 230 6.58 8.50 7.26
CA PHE A 230 5.69 8.24 6.12
C PHE A 230 4.89 9.50 5.76
N ARG A 231 4.24 10.12 6.75
CA ARG A 231 3.44 11.35 6.60
C ARG A 231 4.27 12.47 6.00
N ALA A 232 5.48 12.71 6.50
CA ALA A 232 6.36 13.76 5.98
C ALA A 232 6.66 13.59 4.49
N ILE A 233 7.00 12.36 4.05
CA ILE A 233 7.25 12.07 2.63
C ILE A 233 5.98 12.27 1.79
N VAL A 234 4.85 11.75 2.26
CA VAL A 234 3.61 11.71 1.48
C VAL A 234 2.96 13.09 1.37
N LEU A 235 2.94 13.89 2.43
CA LEU A 235 2.44 15.27 2.36
C LEU A 235 3.23 16.08 1.32
N GLU A 236 4.55 15.97 1.34
CA GLU A 236 5.39 16.72 0.41
C GLU A 236 5.28 16.18 -1.03
N LEU A 237 5.06 14.87 -1.21
CA LEU A 237 4.74 14.30 -2.51
C LEU A 237 3.41 14.85 -3.05
N ILE A 238 2.37 14.93 -2.21
CA ILE A 238 1.06 15.50 -2.59
C ILE A 238 1.21 16.95 -3.04
N ARG A 239 1.92 17.78 -2.26
CA ARG A 239 2.20 19.19 -2.62
C ARG A 239 2.89 19.32 -3.98
N ARG A 240 3.89 18.49 -4.25
CA ARG A 240 4.60 18.51 -5.54
C ARG A 240 3.72 18.10 -6.71
N MET A 241 2.75 17.22 -6.49
CA MET A 241 1.81 16.80 -7.52
C MET A 241 0.73 17.86 -7.77
N GLY A 242 0.20 18.48 -6.71
CA GLY A 242 -0.84 19.52 -6.82
C GLY A 242 -0.38 20.80 -7.53
N ASN A 243 0.92 21.12 -7.48
CA ASN A 243 1.50 22.27 -8.16
C ASN A 243 1.79 22.04 -9.66
N ARG A 244 1.41 20.89 -10.24
CA ARG A 244 1.75 20.48 -11.61
C ARG A 244 0.55 20.25 -12.53
N ASP A 245 -0.68 20.45 -12.05
CA ASP A 245 -1.89 20.55 -12.87
C ASP A 245 -2.13 22.01 -13.27
#